data_AF-A0A924RRA7-F1
#
_entry.id   AF-A0A924RRA7-F1
#
_cell.length_a   1.000
_cell.length_b   1.000
_cell.length_c   1.000
_cell.angle_alpha   90.00
_cell.angle_beta   90.00
_cell.angle_gamma   90.00
#
_symmetry.space_group_name_H-M   'P 1'
#
loop_
_entity.id
_entity.type
_entity.pdbx_description
1 polymer ?
#
loop_
_entity_poly.entity_id
_entity_poly.type
_entity_poly.pdbx_seq_one_letter_code
_entity_poly.pdbx_strand_id
1 'polypeptide(L)'
;MTSPAEVTNRWYAARTIPMPNDDERGIDSILIWIEHRPEHDGQWAVGRANDLEQREFAEPRGIDYIWEGYEIQDAVDSANNALEDELKASELDGMEADARASTKAELQTPLNEWYWGRRAN
;
A
#
# COMPACT_ATOMS: atom_id res chain seq x y z
N MET A 1 16.95 -2.56 12.69
CA MET A 1 16.36 -1.39 12.01
C MET A 1 16.21 -1.78 10.56
N THR A 2 14.99 -2.06 10.14
CA THR A 2 14.66 -2.43 8.77
C THR A 2 14.73 -1.17 7.91
N SER A 3 15.45 -1.22 6.79
CA SER A 3 15.57 -0.09 5.86
C SER A 3 14.19 0.26 5.26
N PRO A 4 13.90 1.53 4.91
CA PRO A 4 12.66 1.91 4.21
C PRO A 4 12.40 1.07 2.94
N ALA A 5 13.47 0.74 2.22
CA ALA A 5 13.43 -0.16 1.05
C ALA A 5 13.14 -1.62 1.40
N GLU A 6 13.39 -2.08 2.64
CA GLU A 6 13.02 -3.42 3.10
C GLU A 6 11.57 -3.48 3.58
N VAL A 7 10.98 -2.34 4.00
CA VAL A 7 9.57 -2.26 4.41
C VAL A 7 8.63 -2.32 3.20
N THR A 8 9.03 -1.74 2.07
CA THR A 8 8.27 -1.80 0.81
C THR A 8 8.37 -3.15 0.10
N ASN A 9 9.47 -3.89 0.29
CA ASN A 9 9.73 -5.16 -0.39
C ASN A 9 8.89 -6.35 0.10
N ARG A 10 8.07 -6.16 1.15
CA ARG A 10 7.12 -7.18 1.65
C ARG A 10 5.71 -7.02 1.11
N TRP A 11 5.41 -5.88 0.48
CA TRP A 11 4.06 -5.59 0.00
C TRP A 11 3.88 -6.04 -1.44
N TYR A 12 2.71 -6.59 -1.72
CA TYR A 12 2.37 -7.10 -3.04
C TYR A 12 2.09 -5.98 -4.03
N ALA A 13 1.65 -4.83 -3.53
CA ALA A 13 1.56 -3.58 -4.27
C ALA A 13 1.73 -2.41 -3.30
N ALA A 14 2.34 -1.33 -3.76
CA ALA A 14 2.44 -0.07 -3.03
C ALA A 14 2.41 1.10 -4.01
N ARG A 15 1.77 2.20 -3.60
CA ARG A 15 1.71 3.47 -4.33
C ARG A 15 1.98 4.61 -3.36
N THR A 16 2.87 5.50 -3.75
CA THR A 16 3.20 6.71 -2.99
C THR A 16 2.70 7.90 -3.77
N ILE A 17 1.95 8.76 -3.10
CA ILE A 17 1.39 9.99 -3.62
C ILE A 17 2.19 11.12 -2.95
N PRO A 18 2.98 11.89 -3.70
CA PRO A 18 3.66 13.05 -3.15
C PRO A 18 2.65 14.15 -2.84
N MET A 19 2.87 14.87 -1.76
CA MET A 19 2.11 16.07 -1.40
C MET A 19 2.93 17.34 -1.70
N PRO A 20 2.29 18.51 -1.78
CA PRO A 20 3.01 19.78 -1.87
C PRO A 20 3.95 20.00 -0.69
N ASN A 21 5.12 20.60 -0.96
CA ASN A 21 6.08 20.98 0.09
C ASN A 21 5.50 21.98 1.12
N ASP A 22 4.35 22.59 0.83
CA ASP A 22 3.61 23.53 1.67
C ASP A 22 2.22 23.03 2.07
N ASP A 23 1.98 21.71 2.04
CA ASP A 23 0.73 21.13 2.55
C ASP A 23 0.47 21.61 3.99
N GLU A 24 -0.71 22.17 4.24
CA GLU A 24 -1.04 22.80 5.53
C GLU A 24 -1.02 21.82 6.71
N ARG A 25 -1.12 20.52 6.43
CA ARG A 25 -1.06 19.44 7.44
C ARG A 25 0.39 19.02 7.74
N GLY A 26 1.36 19.50 6.94
CA GLY A 26 2.77 19.13 7.04
C GLY A 26 3.03 17.68 6.63
N ILE A 27 2.26 17.16 5.67
CA ILE A 27 2.42 15.82 5.10
C ILE A 27 3.23 15.94 3.81
N ASP A 28 4.29 15.16 3.65
CA ASP A 28 5.08 15.16 2.40
C ASP A 28 4.64 14.06 1.43
N SER A 29 4.09 12.97 1.96
CA SER A 29 3.65 11.83 1.14
C SER A 29 2.59 10.97 1.81
N ILE A 30 1.77 10.33 0.98
CA ILE A 30 0.79 9.33 1.40
C ILE A 30 1.12 8.02 0.71
N LEU A 31 1.32 6.98 1.50
CA LEU A 31 1.58 5.63 1.04
C LEU A 31 0.33 4.77 1.18
N ILE A 32 -0.05 4.07 0.13
CA ILE A 32 -1.07 3.03 0.12
C ILE A 32 -0.43 1.70 -0.26
N TRP A 33 -0.69 0.64 0.48
CA TRP A 33 -0.12 -0.68 0.21
C TRP A 33 -1.13 -1.81 0.37
N ILE A 34 -0.82 -2.93 -0.28
CA ILE A 34 -1.53 -4.20 -0.15
C ILE A 34 -0.54 -5.26 0.34
N GLU A 35 -0.89 -5.96 1.41
CA GLU A 35 -0.11 -7.06 1.96
C GLU A 35 -0.94 -8.32 2.15
N HIS A 36 -0.29 -9.48 2.03
CA HIS A 36 -0.85 -10.76 2.40
C HIS A 36 -0.17 -11.24 3.67
N ARG A 37 -0.96 -11.59 4.67
CA ARG A 37 -0.52 -11.94 6.03
C ARG A 37 -0.66 -13.45 6.27
N PRO A 38 0.35 -14.26 5.90
CA PRO A 38 0.30 -15.70 6.10
C PRO A 38 0.19 -16.09 7.59
N GLU A 39 0.69 -15.26 8.50
CA GLU A 39 0.56 -15.45 9.95
C GLU A 39 -0.84 -15.13 10.50
N HIS A 40 -1.71 -14.54 9.68
CA HIS A 40 -3.12 -14.25 9.98
C HIS A 40 -4.05 -15.05 9.06
N ASP A 41 -3.81 -16.36 8.94
CA ASP A 41 -4.61 -17.29 8.11
C ASP A 41 -4.70 -16.90 6.62
N GLY A 42 -3.69 -16.20 6.08
CA GLY A 42 -3.66 -15.76 4.69
C GLY A 42 -4.60 -14.59 4.38
N GLN A 43 -4.91 -13.79 5.39
CA GLN A 43 -5.69 -12.57 5.24
C GLN A 43 -4.94 -11.54 4.38
N TRP A 44 -5.68 -10.81 3.54
CA TRP A 44 -5.21 -9.60 2.87
C TRP A 44 -5.50 -8.38 3.74
N ALA A 45 -4.59 -7.43 3.74
CA ALA A 45 -4.78 -6.13 4.37
C ALA A 45 -4.38 -5.00 3.42
N VAL A 46 -5.12 -3.89 3.52
CA VAL A 46 -4.82 -2.65 2.83
C VAL A 46 -4.53 -1.59 3.87
N GLY A 47 -3.39 -0.93 3.71
CA GLY A 47 -3.01 0.16 4.58
C GLY A 47 -2.83 1.48 3.84
N ARG A 48 -2.97 2.56 4.60
CA ARG A 48 -2.72 3.94 4.22
C ARG A 48 -1.97 4.62 5.36
N ALA A 49 -0.87 5.29 5.04
CA ALA A 49 -0.09 6.04 6.02
C ALA A 49 0.52 7.30 5.42
N ASN A 50 0.46 8.39 6.18
CA ASN A 50 1.22 9.60 5.90
C ASN A 50 2.67 9.42 6.38
N ASP A 51 3.61 9.80 5.53
CA ASP A 51 5.05 9.88 5.81
C ASP A 51 5.62 8.67 6.54
N LEU A 52 5.17 7.47 6.15
CA LEU A 52 5.52 6.23 6.87
C LEU A 52 7.03 6.05 6.99
N GLU A 53 7.77 6.32 5.91
CA GLU A 53 9.24 6.20 5.88
C GLU A 53 9.95 7.26 6.73
N GLN A 54 9.28 8.37 7.07
CA GLN A 54 9.85 9.45 7.88
C GLN A 54 9.54 9.31 9.38
N ARG A 55 8.67 8.37 9.76
CA ARG A 55 8.36 8.10 11.17
C ARG A 55 9.62 7.59 11.88
N GLU A 56 9.72 7.88 13.18
CA GLU A 56 10.77 7.31 14.06
C GLU A 56 10.87 5.78 13.92
N PHE A 57 9.70 5.14 13.73
CA PHE A 57 9.58 3.73 13.38
C PHE A 57 8.72 3.58 12.13
N ALA A 58 9.34 3.18 11.02
CA ALA A 58 8.69 2.98 9.71
C ALA A 58 7.84 1.68 9.63
N GLU A 59 7.25 1.26 10.74
CA GLU A 59 6.34 0.12 10.80
C GLU A 59 4.89 0.60 10.78
N PRO A 60 4.02 -0.02 9.97
CA PRO A 60 2.58 0.21 10.04
C PRO A 60 2.02 -0.11 11.42
N ARG A 61 1.14 0.77 11.87
CA ARG A 61 0.37 0.64 13.10
C ARG A 61 -1.01 0.10 12.76
N GLY A 62 -1.71 -0.43 13.75
CA GLY A 62 -3.09 -0.90 13.57
C GLY A 62 -4.02 0.16 12.96
N ILE A 63 -3.81 1.44 13.27
CA ILE A 63 -4.61 2.55 12.75
C ILE A 63 -4.36 2.85 11.27
N ASP A 64 -3.23 2.39 10.73
CA ASP A 64 -2.88 2.63 9.32
C ASP A 64 -3.59 1.62 8.40
N TYR A 65 -4.22 0.56 8.94
CA TYR A 65 -4.98 -0.40 8.15
C TYR A 65 -6.42 0.07 7.96
N ILE A 66 -6.80 0.27 6.70
CA ILE A 66 -8.11 0.77 6.30
C ILE A 66 -9.07 -0.35 5.90
N TRP A 67 -8.53 -1.54 5.60
CA TRP A 67 -9.32 -2.71 5.24
C TRP A 67 -8.56 -4.01 5.52
N GLU A 68 -9.30 -5.04 5.92
CA GLU A 68 -8.80 -6.41 6.13
C GLU A 68 -9.85 -7.43 5.68
N GLY A 69 -9.43 -8.49 5.00
CA GLY A 69 -10.35 -9.50 4.47
C GLY A 69 -9.65 -10.62 3.70
N TYR A 70 -10.42 -11.54 3.13
CA TYR A 70 -9.86 -12.74 2.47
C TYR A 70 -9.94 -12.69 0.93
N GLU A 71 -10.71 -11.76 0.37
CA GLU A 71 -10.87 -11.65 -1.07
C GLU A 71 -9.83 -10.68 -1.66
N ILE A 72 -8.97 -11.21 -2.54
CA ILE A 72 -7.94 -10.43 -3.24
C ILE A 72 -8.54 -9.30 -4.09
N GLN A 73 -9.74 -9.49 -4.63
CA GLN A 73 -10.40 -8.45 -5.44
C GLN A 73 -10.83 -7.28 -4.54
N ASP A 74 -11.44 -7.56 -3.40
CA ASP A 74 -11.83 -6.54 -2.42
C ASP A 74 -10.62 -5.76 -1.89
N ALA A 75 -9.48 -6.43 -1.70
CA ALA A 75 -8.24 -5.74 -1.34
C ALA A 75 -7.78 -4.75 -2.42
N VAL A 76 -7.85 -5.16 -3.69
CA VAL A 76 -7.52 -4.29 -4.84
C VAL A 76 -8.49 -3.12 -4.94
N ASP A 77 -9.79 -3.38 -4.78
CA ASP A 77 -10.82 -2.37 -4.88
C ASP A 77 -10.69 -1.36 -3.72
N SER A 78 -10.46 -1.83 -2.50
CA SER A 78 -10.22 -0.96 -1.34
C SER A 78 -8.97 -0.10 -1.51
N ALA A 79 -7.88 -0.64 -2.04
CA ALA A 79 -6.66 0.13 -2.29
C ALA A 79 -6.85 1.18 -3.39
N ASN A 80 -7.56 0.83 -4.46
CA ASN A 80 -7.82 1.74 -5.57
C ASN A 80 -8.81 2.84 -5.20
N ASN A 81 -9.83 2.54 -4.38
CA ASN A 81 -10.74 3.56 -3.85
C ASN A 81 -9.99 4.57 -2.99
N ALA A 82 -9.11 4.09 -2.09
CA ALA A 82 -8.26 4.97 -1.30
C ALA A 82 -7.32 5.80 -2.19
N LEU A 83 -6.73 5.19 -3.22
CA LEU A 83 -5.87 5.89 -4.17
C LEU A 83 -6.62 7.01 -4.89
N GLU A 84 -7.83 6.72 -5.39
CA GLU A 84 -8.66 7.69 -6.08
C GLU A 84 -9.07 8.87 -5.18
N ASP A 85 -9.39 8.60 -3.91
CA ASP A 85 -9.73 9.65 -2.93
C ASP A 85 -8.53 10.59 -2.67
N GLU A 86 -7.33 10.03 -2.51
CA GLU A 86 -6.12 10.85 -2.30
C GLU A 86 -5.68 11.60 -3.57
N LEU A 87 -5.83 11.00 -4.75
CA LEU A 87 -5.54 11.67 -6.02
C LEU A 87 -6.49 12.85 -6.26
N LYS A 88 -7.79 12.68 -5.99
CA LYS A 88 -8.76 13.78 -6.05
C LYS A 88 -8.43 14.89 -5.06
N ALA A 89 -8.00 14.54 -3.85
CA ALA A 89 -7.57 15.54 -2.88
C ALA A 89 -6.35 16.32 -3.38
N SER A 90 -5.34 15.61 -3.94
CA SER A 90 -4.15 16.23 -4.55
C SER A 90 -4.51 17.15 -5.72
N GLU A 91 -5.43 16.74 -6.59
CA GLU A 91 -5.89 17.57 -7.72
C GLU A 91 -6.57 18.87 -7.25
N LEU A 92 -7.38 18.79 -6.19
CA LEU A 92 -8.01 19.96 -5.58
C LEU A 92 -6.98 20.93 -4.97
N ASP A 93 -5.87 20.39 -4.48
CA ASP A 93 -4.73 21.15 -3.96
C ASP A 93 -3.78 21.65 -5.08
N GLY A 94 -4.13 21.40 -6.35
CA GLY A 94 -3.40 21.90 -7.52
C GLY A 94 -2.19 21.07 -7.91
N MET A 95 -2.05 19.85 -7.38
CA MET A 95 -1.02 18.89 -7.79
C MET A 95 -1.57 17.76 -8.64
N GLU A 96 -1.05 17.64 -9.85
CA GLU A 96 -1.24 16.46 -10.70
C GLU A 96 -0.30 15.35 -10.20
N ALA A 97 -0.79 14.53 -9.27
CA ALA A 97 -0.16 13.25 -8.96
C ALA A 97 -0.72 12.18 -9.91
N ASP A 98 0.16 11.45 -10.62
CA ASP A 98 -0.25 10.29 -11.42
C ASP A 98 0.29 9.02 -10.76
N ALA A 99 -0.62 8.28 -10.13
CA ALA A 99 -0.33 6.99 -9.54
C ALA A 99 -1.23 5.93 -10.19
N ARG A 100 -0.60 4.95 -10.85
CA ARG A 100 -1.31 3.86 -11.53
C ARG A 100 -2.07 2.98 -10.54
N ALA A 101 -3.35 2.69 -10.82
CA ALA A 101 -4.14 1.73 -10.06
C ALA A 101 -3.48 0.35 -9.91
N SER A 102 -3.72 -0.30 -8.77
CA SER A 102 -3.30 -1.69 -8.52
C SER A 102 -4.20 -2.66 -9.28
N THR A 103 -3.65 -3.80 -9.70
CA THR A 103 -4.41 -4.84 -10.41
C THR A 103 -4.33 -6.17 -9.72
N LYS A 104 -5.38 -6.99 -9.80
CA LYS A 104 -5.35 -8.37 -9.26
C LYS A 104 -4.19 -9.20 -9.82
N ALA A 105 -3.84 -9.01 -11.10
CA ALA A 105 -2.74 -9.73 -11.74
C ALA A 105 -1.36 -9.39 -11.12
N GLU A 106 -1.16 -8.14 -10.69
CA GLU A 106 0.02 -7.67 -9.97
C GLU A 106 0.20 -8.45 -8.66
N LEU A 107 -0.89 -8.70 -7.92
CA LEU A 107 -0.85 -9.43 -6.65
C LEU A 107 -0.74 -10.95 -6.85
N GLN A 108 -1.38 -11.50 -7.89
CA GLN A 108 -1.38 -12.94 -8.15
C GLN A 108 -0.03 -13.47 -8.64
N THR A 109 0.77 -12.65 -9.33
CA THR A 109 2.05 -13.10 -9.88
C THR A 109 3.04 -13.52 -8.78
N PRO A 110 3.35 -12.67 -7.77
CA PRO A 110 4.22 -13.06 -6.65
C PRO A 110 3.62 -14.20 -5.82
N LEU A 111 2.29 -14.22 -5.66
CA LEU A 111 1.60 -15.26 -4.90
C LEU A 111 1.78 -16.63 -5.56
N ASN A 112 1.61 -16.70 -6.88
CA ASN A 112 1.79 -17.91 -7.65
C ASN A 112 3.26 -18.38 -7.63
N GLU A 113 4.22 -17.46 -7.76
CA GLU A 113 5.64 -17.81 -7.65
C GLU A 113 5.97 -18.41 -6.27
N TRP A 114 5.40 -17.87 -5.20
CA TRP A 114 5.58 -18.41 -3.85
C TRP A 114 4.93 -19.79 -3.66
N TYR A 115 3.68 -19.98 -4.12
CA TYR A 115 2.95 -21.25 -3.98
C TYR A 115 3.48 -22.36 -4.89
N TRP A 116 3.86 -22.05 -6.13
CA TRP A 116 4.27 -23.05 -7.13
C TRP A 116 5.78 -23.27 -7.17
N GLY A 117 6.60 -22.26 -6.83
CA GLY A 117 8.05 -22.41 -6.68
C GLY A 117 8.44 -23.36 -5.54
N ARG A 118 7.57 -23.50 -4.52
CA ARG A 118 7.79 -24.41 -3.38
C ARG A 118 7.40 -25.87 -3.65
N ARG A 119 6.69 -26.16 -4.75
CA ARG A 119 6.29 -27.53 -5.15
C ARG A 119 7.24 -28.18 -6.16
N ALA A 120 8.20 -27.43 -6.70
CA ALA A 120 9.17 -27.89 -7.70
C ALA A 120 10.52 -28.33 -7.11
N ASN A 121 10.64 -28.42 -5.79
CA ASN A 121 11.80 -28.97 -5.07
C ASN A 121 11.39 -30.15 -4.19
#